data_AF-A0A318J6V7-F1
#
_entry.id   AF-A0A318J6V7-F1
#
_cell.length_a   1.000
_cell.length_b   1.000
_cell.length_c   1.000
_cell.angle_alpha   90.00
_cell.angle_beta   90.00
_cell.angle_gamma   90.00
#
_symmetry.space_group_name_H-M   'P 1'
#
loop_
_entity.id
_entity.type
_entity.pdbx_description
1 polymer ?
#
loop_
_entity_poly.entity_id
_entity_poly.type
_entity_poly.pdbx_seq_one_letter_code
_entity_poly.pdbx_strand_id
1 'polypeptide(L)'
;MIDLGISKLALIGVVALIVIGPEKLPKVARMAGTLLGRAQRYINEVKSEVSREIELEELRKMQKDVQEAAHNVEQSIHQTWSETEQELRNLDQETDTALLHTATPEQLAVKAKSFRRKKLARTSALPAWYKNRHGQRQHIISGSARMARHRAYPRSGGSFF
;
A
#
# COMPACT_ATOMS: atom_id res chain seq x y z
N MET A 1 6.91 17.95 -26.55
CA MET A 1 6.40 19.07 -25.73
C MET A 1 5.98 18.48 -24.40
N ILE A 2 6.67 18.86 -23.33
CA ILE A 2 6.34 18.39 -21.99
C ILE A 2 5.03 19.06 -21.62
N ASP A 3 3.92 18.39 -21.91
CA ASP A 3 2.58 18.83 -21.62
C ASP A 3 2.27 18.63 -20.12
N LEU A 4 3.24 18.99 -19.26
CA LEU A 4 3.11 19.19 -17.81
C LEU A 4 2.33 20.50 -17.59
N GLY A 5 1.10 20.53 -18.10
CA GLY A 5 0.16 21.59 -17.78
C GLY A 5 -0.15 21.60 -16.28
N ILE A 6 -0.66 22.74 -15.81
CA ILE A 6 -1.14 22.92 -14.43
C ILE A 6 -2.07 21.77 -14.01
N SER A 7 -2.88 21.26 -14.95
CA SER A 7 -3.80 20.14 -14.76
C SER A 7 -3.10 18.82 -14.39
N LYS A 8 -1.97 18.45 -15.01
CA LYS A 8 -1.25 17.21 -14.66
C LYS A 8 -0.54 17.32 -13.32
N LEU A 9 0.03 18.49 -13.01
CA LEU A 9 0.59 18.76 -11.69
C LEU A 9 -0.48 18.71 -10.58
N ALA A 10 -1.68 19.23 -10.86
CA ALA A 10 -2.80 19.13 -9.92
C ALA A 10 -3.19 17.66 -9.67
N LEU A 11 -3.28 16.83 -10.72
CA LEU A 11 -3.59 15.40 -10.58
C LEU A 11 -2.56 14.66 -9.72
N ILE A 12 -1.26 14.85 -9.99
CA ILE A 12 -0.18 14.26 -9.18
C ILE A 12 -0.25 14.76 -7.74
N GLY A 13 -0.55 16.05 -7.54
CA GLY A 13 -0.77 16.63 -6.21
C GLY A 13 -1.91 15.94 -5.45
N VAL A 14 -3.03 15.68 -6.11
CA VAL A 14 -4.17 14.96 -5.51
C VAL A 14 -3.78 13.53 -5.13
N VAL A 15 -3.12 12.79 -6.02
CA VAL A 15 -2.64 11.42 -5.73
C VAL A 15 -1.66 11.42 -4.56
N ALA A 16 -0.71 12.36 -4.54
CA ALA A 16 0.24 12.50 -3.45
C ALA A 16 -0.46 12.82 -2.11
N LEU A 17 -1.50 13.67 -2.12
CA LEU A 17 -2.29 13.96 -0.92
C LEU A 17 -3.00 12.72 -0.37
N ILE A 18 -3.52 11.84 -1.23
CA ILE A 18 -4.19 10.61 -0.81
C ILE A 18 -3.19 9.61 -0.22
N VAL A 19 -2.04 9.42 -0.87
CA VAL A 19 -1.07 8.38 -0.51
C VAL A 19 -0.23 8.78 0.71
N ILE A 20 0.33 10.00 0.69
CA ILE A 20 1.23 10.51 1.74
C ILE A 20 0.43 11.15 2.88
N GLY A 21 -0.72 11.76 2.56
CA GLY A 21 -1.53 12.55 3.48
C GLY A 21 -1.18 14.05 3.45
N PRO A 22 -2.17 14.95 3.60
CA PRO A 22 -1.98 16.40 3.56
C PRO A 22 -1.02 16.94 4.62
N GLU A 23 -0.93 16.28 5.78
CA GLU A 23 -0.06 16.70 6.89
C GLU A 23 1.43 16.45 6.60
N LYS A 24 1.75 15.43 5.79
CA LYS A 24 3.12 14.97 5.56
C LYS A 24 3.71 15.50 4.25
N LEU A 25 2.88 15.79 3.25
CA LEU A 25 3.29 16.35 1.96
C LEU A 25 4.15 17.62 2.09
N PRO A 26 3.82 18.64 2.91
CA PRO A 26 4.65 19.85 3.03
C PRO A 26 6.04 19.55 3.60
N LYS A 27 6.17 18.53 4.46
CA LYS A 27 7.47 18.09 4.98
C LYS A 27 8.32 17.48 3.88
N VAL A 28 7.75 16.61 3.05
CA VAL A 28 8.43 15.98 1.92
C VAL A 28 8.82 17.01 0.86
N ALA A 29 7.91 17.91 0.50
CA ALA A 29 8.18 18.98 -0.47
C ALA A 29 9.34 19.88 -0.02
N ARG A 30 9.40 20.23 1.27
CA ARG A 30 10.53 20.98 1.84
C ARG A 30 11.84 20.19 1.76
N MET A 31 11.83 18.90 2.09
CA MET A 31 13.04 18.06 2.01
C MET A 31 13.53 17.90 0.57
N ALA A 32 12.62 17.63 -0.37
CA ALA A 32 12.96 17.55 -1.79
C ALA A 32 13.48 18.90 -2.31
N GLY A 33 12.83 19.99 -1.95
CA GLY A 33 13.22 21.34 -2.35
C GLY A 33 14.60 21.75 -1.82
N THR A 34 14.94 21.43 -0.57
CA THR A 34 16.27 21.73 -0.02
C THR A 34 17.35 20.90 -0.69
N LEU A 35 17.10 19.62 -0.98
CA LEU A 35 18.06 18.77 -1.69
C LEU A 35 18.29 19.24 -3.13
N LEU A 36 17.21 19.51 -3.88
CA LEU A 36 17.29 20.04 -5.24
C LEU A 36 17.99 21.41 -5.27
N GLY A 37 17.66 22.30 -4.33
CA GLY A 37 18.31 23.62 -4.23
C GLY A 37 19.81 23.53 -3.93
N ARG A 38 20.24 22.56 -3.10
CA ARG A 38 21.66 22.31 -2.83
C ARG A 38 22.37 21.72 -4.05
N ALA A 39 21.75 20.75 -4.72
CA ALA A 39 22.29 20.15 -5.93
C ALA A 39 22.48 21.20 -7.04
N GLN A 40 21.47 22.06 -7.26
CA GLN A 40 21.57 23.14 -8.25
C GLN A 40 22.71 24.11 -7.94
N ARG A 41 22.92 24.47 -6.66
CA ARG A 41 24.05 25.31 -6.24
C ARG A 41 25.40 24.64 -6.53
N TYR A 42 25.53 23.36 -6.18
CA TYR A 42 26.76 22.60 -6.44
C TYR A 42 27.07 22.48 -7.93
N ILE A 43 26.06 22.20 -8.75
CA ILE A 43 26.21 22.16 -10.22
C ILE A 43 26.67 23.52 -10.76
N ASN A 44 26.14 24.63 -10.23
CA ASN A 44 26.55 25.96 -10.66
C ASN A 44 28.01 26.27 -10.27
N GLU A 45 28.44 25.85 -9.09
CA GLU A 45 29.82 26.02 -8.60
C GLU A 45 30.81 25.20 -9.43
N VAL A 46 30.53 23.91 -9.63
CA VAL A 46 31.32 23.02 -10.50
C VAL A 46 31.35 23.53 -11.93
N LYS A 47 30.23 24.03 -12.47
CA LYS A 47 30.19 24.64 -13.80
C LYS A 47 31.10 25.86 -13.89
N SER A 48 31.20 26.65 -12.82
CA SER A 48 32.04 27.86 -12.79
C SER A 48 33.53 27.57 -12.68
N GLU A 49 33.92 26.52 -11.95
CA GLU A 49 35.30 26.01 -11.86
C GLU A 49 35.71 25.33 -13.17
N VAL A 50 34.90 24.38 -13.65
CA VAL A 50 35.18 23.60 -14.87
C VAL A 50 35.16 24.47 -16.14
N SER A 51 34.30 25.50 -16.21
CA SER A 51 34.32 26.47 -17.33
C SER A 51 35.59 27.32 -17.38
N ARG A 52 36.39 27.35 -16.30
CA ARG A 52 37.65 28.08 -16.23
C ARG A 52 38.84 27.23 -16.70
N GLU A 53 38.72 25.89 -16.67
CA GLU A 53 39.85 24.96 -16.74
C GLU A 53 39.85 23.95 -17.93
N ILE A 54 38.76 23.76 -18.69
CA ILE A 54 38.70 22.73 -19.77
C ILE A 54 38.26 23.28 -21.14
N GLU A 55 38.92 22.80 -22.20
CA GLU A 55 38.64 23.06 -23.63
C GLU A 55 37.20 22.66 -24.03
N LEU A 56 36.57 23.46 -24.91
CA LEU A 56 35.17 23.36 -25.36
C LEU A 56 34.71 21.99 -25.91
N GLU A 57 35.63 21.04 -26.12
CA GLU A 57 35.38 19.76 -26.78
C GLU A 57 34.87 18.67 -25.82
N GLU A 58 35.36 18.62 -24.57
CA GLU A 58 34.86 17.66 -23.56
C GLU A 58 33.47 18.05 -23.04
N LEU A 59 33.19 19.36 -22.91
CA LEU A 59 31.87 19.88 -22.58
C LEU A 59 30.83 19.51 -23.66
N ARG A 60 31.20 19.58 -24.94
CA ARG A 60 30.33 19.15 -26.05
C ARG A 60 30.06 17.65 -26.02
N LYS A 61 31.05 16.83 -25.65
CA LYS A 61 30.90 15.38 -25.53
C LYS A 61 29.95 15.03 -24.36
N MET A 62 30.17 15.60 -23.18
CA MET A 62 29.27 15.40 -22.04
C MET A 62 27.85 15.92 -22.32
N GLN A 63 27.71 17.06 -22.99
CA GLN A 63 26.40 17.58 -23.38
C GLN A 63 25.68 16.63 -24.34
N LYS A 64 26.39 16.06 -25.32
CA LYS A 64 25.84 15.02 -26.20
C LYS A 64 25.40 13.78 -25.42
N ASP A 65 26.26 13.26 -24.54
CA ASP A 65 25.96 12.08 -23.74
C ASP A 65 24.75 12.29 -22.82
N VAL A 66 24.65 13.47 -22.19
CA VAL A 66 23.49 13.85 -21.37
C VAL A 66 22.24 14.01 -22.22
N GLN A 67 22.35 14.61 -23.41
CA GLN A 67 21.22 14.81 -24.30
C GLN A 67 20.69 13.48 -24.86
N GLU A 68 21.59 12.54 -25.19
CA GLU A 68 21.24 11.19 -25.60
C GLU A 68 20.60 10.40 -24.46
N ALA A 69 21.17 10.47 -23.25
CA ALA A 69 20.58 9.86 -22.06
C ALA A 69 19.19 10.43 -21.76
N ALA A 70 19.00 11.76 -21.88
CA ALA A 70 17.70 12.39 -21.70
C ALA A 70 16.68 11.93 -22.75
N HIS A 71 17.10 11.78 -24.01
CA HIS A 71 16.22 11.30 -25.07
C HIS A 71 15.80 9.84 -24.84
N ASN A 72 16.71 8.98 -24.41
CA ASN A 72 16.42 7.59 -24.06
C ASN A 72 15.45 7.48 -22.88
N VAL A 73 15.59 8.35 -21.88
CA VAL A 73 14.65 8.44 -20.75
C VAL A 73 13.28 8.93 -21.21
N GLU A 74 13.20 9.96 -22.05
CA GLU A 74 11.94 10.45 -22.62
C GLU A 74 11.22 9.34 -23.40
N GLN A 75 11.94 8.59 -24.24
CA GLN A 75 11.38 7.44 -24.97
C GLN A 75 10.87 6.35 -24.03
N SER A 76 11.65 6.02 -22.99
CA SER A 76 11.27 5.00 -22.00
C SER A 76 10.03 5.42 -21.21
N ILE A 77 9.92 6.71 -20.86
CA ILE A 77 8.73 7.28 -20.20
C ILE A 77 7.52 7.25 -21.13
N HIS A 78 7.68 7.58 -22.41
CA HIS A 78 6.57 7.51 -23.37
C HIS A 78 6.06 6.08 -23.57
N GLN A 79 6.97 5.10 -23.66
CA GLN A 79 6.60 3.69 -23.79
C GLN A 79 5.84 3.20 -22.55
N THR A 80 6.41 3.41 -21.36
CA THR A 80 5.78 3.04 -20.07
C THR A 80 4.45 3.75 -19.86
N TRP A 81 4.31 5.02 -20.26
CA TRP A 81 3.05 5.75 -20.20
C TRP A 81 1.99 5.19 -21.14
N SER A 82 2.39 4.82 -22.38
CA SER A 82 1.46 4.22 -23.33
C SER A 82 0.97 2.84 -22.90
N GLU A 83 1.84 2.05 -22.27
CA GLU A 83 1.53 0.73 -21.74
C GLU A 83 0.60 0.85 -20.52
N THR A 84 0.86 1.80 -19.62
CA THR A 84 -0.03 2.08 -18.48
C THR A 84 -1.38 2.66 -18.91
N GLU A 85 -1.47 3.51 -19.94
CA GLU A 85 -2.76 3.97 -20.46
C GLU A 85 -3.59 2.81 -21.03
N GLN A 86 -2.96 1.86 -21.72
CA GLN A 86 -3.63 0.67 -22.24
C GLN A 86 -4.12 -0.23 -21.10
N GLU A 87 -3.31 -0.46 -20.07
CA GLU A 87 -3.70 -1.22 -18.88
C GLU A 87 -4.88 -0.56 -18.14
N LEU A 88 -4.82 0.76 -17.94
CA LEU A 88 -5.90 1.52 -17.32
C LEU A 88 -7.20 1.47 -18.13
N ARG A 89 -7.13 1.59 -19.46
CA ARG A 89 -8.31 1.45 -20.34
C ARG A 89 -8.94 0.06 -20.26
N ASN A 90 -8.12 -0.99 -20.16
CA ASN A 90 -8.62 -2.36 -19.99
C ASN A 90 -9.29 -2.56 -18.62
N LEU A 91 -8.74 -1.98 -17.56
CA LEU A 91 -9.33 -2.00 -16.22
C LEU A 91 -10.66 -1.22 -16.14
N ASP A 92 -10.76 -0.08 -16.82
CA ASP A 92 -12.03 0.66 -16.92
C ASP A 92 -13.11 -0.15 -17.65
N GLN A 93 -12.75 -0.88 -18.73
CA GLN A 93 -13.69 -1.77 -19.42
C GLN A 93 -14.12 -2.97 -18.57
N GLU A 94 -13.22 -3.56 -17.80
CA GLU A 94 -13.55 -4.63 -16.85
C GLU A 94 -14.43 -4.13 -15.70
N THR A 95 -14.19 -2.91 -15.22
CA THR A 95 -15.02 -2.33 -14.15
C THR A 95 -16.39 -1.89 -14.66
N ASP A 96 -16.50 -1.29 -15.86
CA ASP A 96 -17.79 -0.98 -16.47
C ASP A 96 -18.62 -2.23 -16.76
N THR A 97 -18.00 -3.31 -17.24
CA THR A 97 -18.70 -4.60 -17.44
C THR A 97 -19.11 -5.27 -16.12
N ALA A 98 -18.35 -5.06 -15.03
CA ALA A 98 -18.72 -5.49 -13.68
C ALA A 98 -19.81 -4.61 -13.04
N LEU A 99 -19.87 -3.31 -13.36
CA LEU A 99 -20.89 -2.38 -12.89
C LEU A 99 -22.21 -2.51 -13.67
N LEU A 100 -22.16 -2.95 -14.92
CA LEU A 100 -23.34 -3.25 -15.75
C LEU A 100 -24.02 -4.58 -15.39
N HIS A 101 -23.36 -5.47 -14.65
CA HIS A 101 -24.02 -6.58 -13.99
C HIS A 101 -24.74 -6.04 -12.74
N THR A 102 -26.01 -5.68 -12.90
CA THR A 102 -26.89 -5.38 -11.78
C THR A 102 -26.84 -6.54 -10.79
N ALA A 103 -26.16 -6.34 -9.66
CA ALA A 103 -26.03 -7.37 -8.63
C ALA A 103 -27.42 -7.87 -8.27
N THR A 104 -27.66 -9.16 -8.48
CA THR A 104 -28.95 -9.77 -8.14
C THR A 104 -29.25 -9.51 -6.66
N PRO A 105 -30.51 -9.19 -6.29
CA PRO A 105 -30.86 -8.80 -4.93
C PRO A 105 -30.46 -9.85 -3.87
N GLU A 106 -30.35 -11.11 -4.29
CA GLU A 106 -29.87 -12.22 -3.48
C GLU A 106 -28.39 -12.08 -3.07
N GLN A 107 -27.51 -11.66 -4.00
CA GLN A 107 -26.09 -11.46 -3.72
C GLN A 107 -25.85 -10.27 -2.78
N LEU A 108 -26.66 -9.21 -2.92
CA LEU A 108 -26.65 -8.06 -2.00
C LEU A 108 -27.07 -8.47 -0.58
N ALA A 109 -28.06 -9.35 -0.44
CA ALA A 109 -28.49 -9.86 0.86
C ALA A 109 -27.40 -10.72 1.54
N VAL A 110 -26.69 -11.56 0.78
CA VAL A 110 -25.55 -12.36 1.29
C VAL A 110 -24.39 -11.45 1.70
N LYS A 111 -24.08 -10.42 0.90
CA LYS A 111 -23.05 -9.42 1.23
C LYS A 111 -23.45 -8.61 2.46
N ALA A 112 -24.70 -8.18 2.59
CA ALA A 112 -25.20 -7.45 3.76
C ALA A 112 -25.16 -8.30 5.04
N LYS A 113 -25.53 -9.59 4.97
CA LYS A 113 -25.42 -10.54 6.10
C LYS A 113 -23.97 -10.74 6.53
N SER A 114 -23.05 -10.93 5.58
CA SER A 114 -21.62 -11.11 5.88
C SER A 114 -20.95 -9.83 6.40
N PHE A 115 -21.34 -8.66 5.90
CA PHE A 115 -20.92 -7.36 6.45
C PHE A 115 -21.41 -7.15 7.88
N ARG A 116 -22.69 -7.47 8.17
CA ARG A 116 -23.25 -7.35 9.53
C ARG A 116 -22.51 -8.29 10.50
N ARG A 117 -22.22 -9.53 10.10
CA ARG A 117 -21.43 -10.49 10.88
C ARG A 117 -20.00 -9.98 11.15
N LYS A 118 -19.33 -9.41 10.14
CA LYS A 118 -17.97 -8.84 10.28
C LYS A 118 -17.94 -7.55 11.11
N LYS A 119 -18.94 -6.68 10.98
CA LYS A 119 -19.04 -5.43 11.74
C LYS A 119 -19.29 -5.70 13.22
N LEU A 120 -20.22 -6.62 13.53
CA LEU A 120 -20.49 -7.05 14.90
C LEU A 120 -19.26 -7.71 15.56
N ALA A 121 -18.47 -8.49 14.79
CA ALA A 121 -17.22 -9.07 15.27
C ALA A 121 -16.13 -8.02 15.58
N ARG A 122 -16.18 -6.82 14.98
CA ARG A 122 -15.22 -5.73 15.22
C ARG A 122 -15.65 -4.82 16.37
N THR A 123 -16.94 -4.70 16.66
CA THR A 123 -17.46 -3.85 17.74
C THR A 123 -17.42 -4.49 19.12
N SER A 124 -17.26 -5.82 19.22
CA SER A 124 -17.31 -6.52 20.52
C SER A 124 -16.08 -7.35 20.89
N ALA A 125 -14.96 -7.22 20.17
CA ALA A 125 -13.82 -8.11 20.39
C ALA A 125 -12.54 -7.32 20.70
N LEU A 126 -12.13 -7.38 21.96
CA LEU A 126 -10.71 -7.25 22.30
C LEU A 126 -9.90 -8.14 21.33
N PRO A 127 -8.83 -7.64 20.70
CA PRO A 127 -8.07 -8.40 19.71
C PRO A 127 -7.67 -9.78 20.23
N ALA A 128 -7.69 -10.81 19.36
CA ALA A 128 -7.38 -12.18 19.75
C ALA A 128 -6.00 -12.30 20.45
N TRP A 129 -5.02 -11.51 20.00
CA TRP A 129 -3.70 -11.44 20.64
C TRP A 129 -3.77 -10.89 22.08
N TYR A 130 -4.64 -9.92 22.34
CA TYR A 130 -4.84 -9.32 23.66
C TYR A 130 -5.55 -10.29 24.61
N LYS A 131 -6.58 -10.99 24.11
CA LYS A 131 -7.25 -12.06 24.86
C LYS A 131 -6.32 -13.24 25.18
N ASN A 132 -5.38 -13.57 24.30
CA ASN A 132 -4.42 -14.64 24.56
C ASN A 132 -3.31 -14.23 25.55
N ARG A 133 -2.95 -12.95 25.63
CA ARG A 133 -1.97 -12.43 26.61
C ARG A 133 -2.58 -12.13 27.99
N HIS A 134 -3.78 -11.57 28.03
CA HIS A 134 -4.39 -11.03 29.25
C HIS A 134 -5.71 -11.71 29.65
N GLY A 135 -6.27 -12.53 28.77
CA GLY A 135 -7.46 -13.31 29.11
C GLY A 135 -7.10 -14.39 30.12
N GLN A 136 -7.67 -14.30 31.31
CA GLN A 136 -7.63 -15.40 32.27
C GLN A 136 -8.24 -16.65 31.61
N ARG A 137 -7.53 -17.78 31.68
CA ARG A 137 -8.05 -19.08 31.26
C ARG A 137 -9.24 -19.45 32.14
N GLN A 138 -10.44 -19.11 31.70
CA GLN A 138 -11.66 -19.62 32.30
C GLN A 138 -11.82 -21.08 31.85
N HIS A 139 -11.15 -21.98 32.56
CA HIS A 139 -11.42 -23.41 32.42
C HIS A 139 -12.84 -23.67 32.96
N ILE A 140 -13.82 -23.64 32.07
CA ILE A 140 -15.15 -24.14 32.38
C ILE A 140 -15.04 -25.67 32.39
N ILE A 141 -14.92 -26.23 33.59
CA ILE A 141 -15.02 -27.68 33.79
C ILE A 141 -16.44 -28.08 33.34
N SER A 142 -16.52 -28.83 32.24
CA SER A 142 -17.78 -29.40 31.73
C SER A 142 -18.48 -30.21 32.82
N GLY A 143 -19.82 -30.27 32.80
CA GLY A 143 -20.60 -31.00 33.82
C GLY A 143 -20.14 -32.46 33.99
N SER A 144 -19.70 -33.09 32.89
CA SER A 144 -19.13 -34.44 32.90
C SER A 144 -17.80 -34.53 33.66
N ALA A 145 -16.91 -33.55 33.51
CA ALA A 145 -15.64 -33.51 34.25
C ALA A 145 -15.84 -33.23 35.75
N ARG A 146 -16.95 -32.57 36.14
CA ARG A 146 -17.31 -32.43 37.57
C ARG A 146 -17.80 -33.75 38.16
N MET A 147 -18.48 -34.58 37.38
CA MET A 147 -18.98 -35.89 37.82
C MET A 147 -17.89 -36.97 37.86
N ALA A 148 -16.79 -36.83 37.11
CA ALA A 148 -15.69 -37.80 37.10
C ALA A 148 -15.06 -38.04 38.48
N ARG A 149 -15.03 -37.01 39.34
CA ARG A 149 -14.52 -37.08 40.73
C ARG A 149 -15.49 -37.72 41.73
N HIS A 150 -16.75 -37.94 41.34
CA HIS A 150 -17.77 -38.58 42.18
C HIS A 150 -18.25 -39.94 41.65
N ARG A 151 -17.64 -40.47 40.58
CA ARG A 151 -17.90 -41.85 40.16
C ARG A 151 -17.23 -42.80 41.15
N ALA A 152 -18.03 -43.58 41.86
CA ALA A 152 -17.56 -44.74 42.62
C ALA A 152 -16.92 -45.72 41.63
N TYR A 153 -15.62 -45.97 41.78
CA TYR A 153 -14.94 -47.03 41.06
C TYR A 153 -15.55 -48.36 41.56
N PRO A 154 -16.04 -49.26 40.68
CA PRO A 154 -16.49 -50.56 41.14
C PRO A 154 -15.30 -51.27 41.76
N ARG A 155 -15.33 -51.45 43.09
CA ARG A 155 -14.43 -52.39 43.76
C ARG A 155 -14.74 -53.75 43.17
N SER A 156 -13.79 -54.31 42.43
CA SER A 156 -13.82 -55.71 42.01
C SER A 156 -14.07 -56.56 43.26
N GLY A 157 -15.28 -57.10 43.37
CA GLY A 157 -15.71 -57.93 44.49
C GLY A 157 -14.81 -59.14 44.61
N GLY A 158 -14.53 -59.52 45.86
CA GLY A 158 -13.69 -60.65 46.21
C GLY A 158 -14.17 -61.95 45.58
N SER A 159 -13.20 -62.75 45.14
CA SER A 159 -13.39 -64.15 44.83
C SER A 159 -13.68 -64.89 46.13
N PHE A 160 -14.91 -65.38 46.29
CA PHE A 160 -15.20 -66.49 47.19
C PHE A 160 -14.78 -67.78 46.47
N PHE A 161 -13.70 -68.39 46.96
CA PHE A 161 -13.43 -69.82 46.91
C PHE A 161 -12.90 -70.22 48.28
#